data_AF-A0A353JB56-F1
#
_entry.id   AF-A0A353JB56-F1
#
_cell.length_a   1.000
_cell.length_b   1.000
_cell.length_c   1.000
_cell.angle_alpha   90.00
_cell.angle_beta   90.00
_cell.angle_gamma   90.00
#
_symmetry.space_group_name_H-M   'P 1'
#
loop_
_entity.id
_entity.type
_entity.pdbx_description
1 polymer ?
#
loop_
_entity_poly.entity_id
_entity_poly.type
_entity_poly.pdbx_seq_one_letter_code
_entity_poly.pdbx_strand_id
1 'polypeptide(L)'
;GKYGADTIDYVFTAEPVLTTIMNKKDAETYGKIQIVSNIKEDWKALTGQDALSQAGIFVKKDALEAKKDEIKDFVEQLDKRLDNIVNHPEIVKAELDMFGTTNEQASRFGFNSNVIYEIQKDNQNKIGMVTKDQKIDVNEFLKSLGQETFSADYFVDL
;
A
#
# COMPACT_ATOMS: atom_id res chain seq x y z
N GLY A 1 19.22 -3.57 15.71
CA GLY A 1 18.08 -4.15 16.46
C GLY A 1 18.38 -5.60 16.82
N LYS A 2 17.40 -6.35 17.34
CA LYS A 2 17.51 -7.81 17.55
C LYS A 2 16.27 -8.53 17.02
N TYR A 3 16.45 -9.72 16.46
CA TYR A 3 15.37 -10.65 16.12
C TYR A 3 15.71 -12.02 16.70
N GLY A 4 14.98 -12.46 17.73
CA GLY A 4 15.38 -13.61 18.54
C GLY A 4 16.74 -13.36 19.22
N ALA A 5 17.70 -14.25 18.99
CA ALA A 5 19.06 -14.12 19.51
C ALA A 5 19.99 -13.30 18.58
N ASP A 6 19.57 -13.05 17.35
CA ASP A 6 20.42 -12.46 16.33
C ASP A 6 20.37 -10.93 16.35
N THR A 7 21.51 -10.32 16.04
CA THR A 7 21.60 -8.87 15.83
C THR A 7 21.21 -8.57 14.39
N ILE A 8 20.35 -7.57 14.21
CA ILE A 8 19.92 -7.10 12.88
C ILE A 8 20.41 -5.67 12.66
N ASP A 9 20.97 -5.40 11.49
CA ASP A 9 21.45 -4.06 11.13
C ASP A 9 20.34 -3.20 10.51
N TYR A 10 19.46 -3.83 9.72
CA TYR A 10 18.38 -3.17 9.00
C TYR A 10 17.07 -3.93 9.13
N VAL A 11 15.95 -3.20 9.03
CA VAL A 11 14.61 -3.75 8.95
C VAL A 11 13.96 -3.19 7.70
N PHE A 12 13.39 -4.06 6.89
CA PHE A 12 12.51 -3.66 5.79
C PHE A 12 11.07 -3.67 6.27
N THR A 13 10.36 -2.55 6.12
CA THR A 13 8.97 -2.40 6.54
C THR A 13 8.23 -1.45 5.61
N ALA A 14 6.91 -1.62 5.51
CA ALA A 14 6.02 -0.73 4.79
C ALA A 14 5.10 0.02 5.76
N GLU A 15 4.40 1.03 5.25
CA GLU A 15 3.27 1.63 5.95
C GLU A 15 2.06 0.67 5.95
N PRO A 16 1.15 0.76 6.94
CA PRO A 16 1.13 1.68 8.10
C PRO A 16 1.98 1.20 9.30
N VAL A 17 2.67 0.06 9.16
CA VAL A 17 3.46 -0.52 10.25
C VAL A 17 4.62 0.39 10.63
N LEU A 18 5.31 0.99 9.65
CA LEU A 18 6.38 1.96 9.88
C LEU A 18 5.93 3.11 10.79
N THR A 19 4.82 3.77 10.46
CA THR A 19 4.28 4.85 11.29
C THR A 19 3.88 4.34 12.68
N THR A 20 3.30 3.14 12.78
CA THR A 20 2.94 2.54 14.07
C THR A 20 4.17 2.32 14.95
N ILE A 21 5.25 1.74 14.42
CA ILE A 21 6.47 1.45 15.20
C ILE A 21 7.23 2.72 15.57
N MET A 22 7.27 3.72 14.68
CA MET A 22 7.96 4.99 14.94
C MET A 22 7.27 5.80 16.05
N ASN A 23 5.95 5.64 16.21
CA ASN A 23 5.16 6.34 17.23
C ASN A 23 4.96 5.54 18.52
N LYS A 24 5.55 4.35 18.63
CA LYS A 24 5.41 3.49 19.80
C LYS A 24 6.29 3.95 20.96
N LYS A 25 5.76 4.82 21.83
CA LYS A 25 6.48 5.49 22.93
C LYS A 25 7.09 4.56 23.98
N ASP A 26 6.51 3.38 24.17
CA ASP A 26 6.97 2.35 25.10
C ASP A 26 8.05 1.43 24.51
N ALA A 27 8.37 1.56 23.21
CA ALA A 27 9.44 0.79 22.59
C ALA A 27 10.82 1.35 22.97
N GLU A 28 11.79 0.46 23.25
CA GLU A 28 13.19 0.85 23.51
C GLU A 28 13.84 1.63 22.36
N THR A 29 13.32 1.43 21.14
CA THR A 29 13.75 2.06 19.89
C THR A 29 13.06 3.40 19.63
N TYR A 30 12.14 3.85 20.48
CA TYR A 30 11.42 5.12 20.28
C TYR A 30 12.41 6.30 20.17
N GLY A 31 12.26 7.10 19.11
CA GLY A 31 13.16 8.22 18.79
C GLY A 31 14.56 7.82 18.31
N LYS A 32 14.84 6.53 18.11
CA LYS A 32 16.16 6.01 17.67
C LYS A 32 16.12 5.34 16.29
N ILE A 33 14.95 5.25 15.67
CA ILE A 33 14.78 4.68 14.32
C ILE A 33 15.14 5.75 13.29
N GLN A 34 16.00 5.40 12.34
CA GLN A 34 16.34 6.22 11.19
C GLN A 34 15.90 5.51 9.90
N ILE A 35 15.23 6.25 9.02
CA ILE A 35 14.95 5.79 7.65
C ILE A 35 16.22 6.05 6.83
N VAL A 36 16.84 4.98 6.34
CA VAL A 36 18.12 5.06 5.59
C VAL A 36 17.96 4.93 4.08
N SER A 37 16.82 4.38 3.61
CA SER A 37 16.44 4.30 2.20
C SER A 37 14.91 4.26 2.10
N ASN A 38 14.38 4.85 1.03
CA ASN A 38 12.99 4.79 0.64
C ASN A 38 12.88 4.14 -0.73
N ILE A 39 12.50 2.86 -0.78
CA ILE A 39 12.47 2.07 -2.02
C ILE A 39 11.56 2.71 -3.09
N LYS A 40 10.50 3.43 -2.70
CA LYS A 40 9.64 4.11 -3.67
C LYS A 40 10.37 5.26 -4.37
N GLU A 41 11.16 6.04 -3.62
CA GLU A 41 11.96 7.12 -4.18
C GLU A 41 13.10 6.57 -5.04
N ASP A 42 13.76 5.51 -4.58
CA ASP A 42 14.81 4.82 -5.31
C ASP A 42 14.28 4.25 -6.64
N TRP A 43 13.07 3.66 -6.62
CA TRP A 43 12.38 3.16 -7.81
C TRP A 43 12.05 4.27 -8.82
N LYS A 44 11.51 5.39 -8.33
CA LYS A 44 11.21 6.55 -9.17
C LYS A 44 12.48 7.14 -9.79
N ALA A 45 13.57 7.20 -9.04
CA ALA A 45 14.85 7.67 -9.56
C ALA A 45 15.41 6.74 -10.65
N LEU A 46 15.20 5.43 -10.53
CA LEU A 46 15.66 4.43 -11.49
C LEU A 46 14.83 4.39 -12.78
N THR A 47 13.50 4.47 -12.67
CA THR A 47 12.57 4.16 -13.78
C THR A 47 11.75 5.37 -14.26
N GLY A 48 11.71 6.44 -13.46
CA GLY A 48 10.81 7.56 -13.69
C GLY A 48 9.34 7.28 -13.31
N GLN A 49 9.01 6.09 -12.81
CA GLN A 49 7.64 5.75 -12.40
C GLN A 49 7.33 6.31 -11.01
N ASP A 50 6.16 6.95 -10.86
CA ASP A 50 5.70 7.52 -9.58
C ASP A 50 5.21 6.47 -8.57
N ALA A 51 5.05 5.22 -9.01
CA ALA A 51 4.55 4.12 -8.21
C ALA A 51 5.32 2.83 -8.48
N LEU A 52 5.37 1.99 -7.46
CA LEU A 52 5.87 0.62 -7.50
C LEU A 52 4.66 -0.32 -7.43
N SER A 53 4.59 -1.33 -8.28
CA SER A 53 3.53 -2.34 -8.19
C SER A 53 3.73 -3.19 -6.93
N GLN A 54 2.83 -3.03 -5.95
CA GLN A 54 2.88 -3.75 -4.67
C GLN A 54 1.89 -4.92 -4.62
N ALA A 55 0.75 -4.78 -5.31
CA ALA A 55 -0.31 -5.78 -5.37
C ALA A 55 -1.12 -5.60 -6.66
N GLY A 56 -1.83 -6.66 -7.08
CA GLY A 56 -2.70 -6.65 -8.24
C GLY A 56 -3.96 -7.49 -8.00
N ILE A 57 -5.01 -7.19 -8.76
CA ILE A 57 -6.25 -7.98 -8.79
C ILE A 57 -6.12 -8.98 -9.92
N PHE A 58 -6.28 -10.26 -9.60
CA PHE A 58 -6.21 -11.33 -10.57
C PHE A 58 -7.58 -11.97 -10.72
N VAL A 59 -8.07 -12.01 -11.95
CA VAL A 59 -9.38 -12.58 -12.30
C VAL A 59 -9.16 -13.78 -13.21
N LYS A 60 -9.84 -14.89 -12.91
CA LYS A 60 -9.83 -16.08 -13.78
C LYS A 60 -10.50 -15.75 -15.12
N LYS A 61 -9.91 -16.18 -16.24
CA LYS A 61 -10.42 -15.91 -17.60
C LYS A 61 -11.90 -16.28 -17.75
N ASP A 62 -12.29 -17.50 -17.38
CA ASP A 62 -13.68 -17.94 -17.50
C ASP A 62 -14.66 -17.10 -16.64
N ALA A 63 -14.19 -16.58 -15.51
CA ALA A 63 -15.02 -15.70 -14.67
C ALA A 63 -15.19 -14.32 -15.31
N LEU A 64 -14.15 -13.80 -15.96
CA LEU A 64 -14.21 -12.55 -16.70
C LEU A 64 -15.19 -12.63 -17.86
N GLU A 65 -15.23 -13.75 -18.58
CA GLU A 65 -16.19 -13.95 -19.68
C GLU A 65 -17.63 -14.08 -19.16
N ALA A 66 -17.83 -14.81 -18.07
CA ALA A 66 -19.17 -15.10 -17.55
C ALA A 66 -19.78 -13.98 -16.68
N LYS A 67 -18.95 -13.13 -16.05
CA LYS A 67 -19.36 -12.15 -15.04
C LYS A 67 -18.71 -10.78 -15.22
N LYS A 68 -18.54 -10.38 -16.49
CA LYS A 68 -17.79 -9.18 -16.87
C LYS A 68 -18.30 -7.93 -16.15
N ASP A 69 -19.62 -7.76 -16.14
CA ASP A 69 -20.26 -6.56 -15.59
C ASP A 69 -20.09 -6.49 -14.07
N GLU A 70 -20.23 -7.61 -13.35
CA GLU A 70 -20.02 -7.62 -11.89
C GLU A 70 -18.55 -7.38 -11.51
N ILE A 71 -17.62 -7.86 -12.33
CA ILE A 71 -16.19 -7.61 -12.12
C ILE A 71 -15.86 -6.13 -12.38
N LYS A 72 -16.42 -5.55 -13.45
CA LYS A 72 -16.29 -4.12 -13.75
C LYS A 72 -16.84 -3.27 -12.61
N ASP A 73 -18.05 -3.55 -12.13
CA ASP A 73 -18.68 -2.86 -11.01
C ASP A 73 -17.82 -2.95 -9.74
N PHE A 74 -17.22 -4.11 -9.48
CA PHE A 74 -16.30 -4.28 -8.35
C PHE A 74 -15.05 -3.40 -8.48
N VAL A 75 -14.43 -3.37 -9.67
CA VAL A 75 -13.24 -2.53 -9.93
C VAL A 75 -13.58 -1.05 -9.81
N GLU A 76 -14.70 -0.59 -10.37
CA GLU A 76 -15.14 0.80 -10.23
C GLU A 76 -15.41 1.21 -8.77
N GLN A 77 -15.97 0.30 -7.97
CA GLN A 77 -16.15 0.53 -6.53
C GLN A 77 -14.82 0.56 -5.79
N LEU A 78 -13.87 -0.29 -6.17
CA LEU A 78 -12.54 -0.28 -5.59
C LEU A 78 -11.83 1.03 -5.91
N ASP A 79 -11.90 1.52 -7.15
CA ASP A 79 -11.32 2.79 -7.55
C ASP A 79 -11.86 3.95 -6.72
N LYS A 80 -13.17 3.97 -6.45
CA LYS A 80 -13.77 4.97 -5.55
C LYS A 80 -13.22 4.87 -4.12
N ARG A 81 -12.98 3.66 -3.62
CA ARG A 81 -12.39 3.46 -2.28
C ARG A 81 -10.92 3.87 -2.24
N LEU A 82 -10.17 3.60 -3.31
CA LEU A 82 -8.79 4.04 -3.48
C LEU A 82 -8.70 5.57 -3.59
N ASP A 83 -9.63 6.20 -4.31
CA ASP A 83 -9.75 7.64 -4.37
C ASP A 83 -10.07 8.23 -2.99
N ASN A 84 -11.01 7.64 -2.25
CA ASN A 84 -11.34 8.08 -0.89
C ASN A 84 -10.13 7.99 0.06
N ILE A 85 -9.35 6.91 0.03
CA ILE A 85 -8.19 6.80 0.94
C ILE A 85 -7.07 7.79 0.59
N VAL A 86 -6.91 8.16 -0.68
CA VAL A 86 -5.87 9.10 -1.14
C VAL A 86 -6.31 10.55 -0.98
N ASN A 87 -7.51 10.89 -1.42
CA ASN A 87 -8.00 12.27 -1.56
C ASN A 87 -8.96 12.69 -0.44
N HIS A 88 -9.58 11.74 0.26
CA HIS A 88 -10.56 11.98 1.34
C HIS A 88 -10.28 11.14 2.60
N PRO A 89 -9.04 11.18 3.16
CA PRO A 89 -8.65 10.31 4.27
C PRO A 89 -9.50 10.50 5.53
N GLU A 90 -10.22 11.62 5.67
CA GLU A 90 -11.22 11.85 6.71
C GLU A 90 -12.41 10.89 6.64
N ILE A 91 -12.83 10.47 5.43
CA ILE A 91 -13.91 9.50 5.24
C ILE A 91 -13.45 8.15 5.77
N VAL A 92 -12.26 7.71 5.36
CA VAL A 92 -11.68 6.42 5.81
C VAL A 92 -11.44 6.42 7.31
N LYS A 93 -11.01 7.55 7.87
CA LYS A 93 -10.90 7.72 9.32
C LYS A 93 -12.24 7.51 10.02
N ALA A 94 -13.30 8.17 9.55
CA ALA A 94 -14.63 8.05 10.13
C ALA A 94 -15.17 6.61 10.05
N GLU A 95 -14.95 5.92 8.93
CA GLU A 95 -15.32 4.51 8.77
C GLU A 95 -14.54 3.59 9.73
N LEU A 96 -13.23 3.81 9.91
CA LEU A 96 -12.44 3.05 10.87
C LEU A 96 -12.86 3.32 12.33
N ASP A 97 -13.26 4.54 12.65
CA ASP A 97 -13.75 4.92 13.97
C ASP A 97 -15.05 4.19 14.36
N MET A 98 -15.80 3.66 13.39
CA MET A 98 -16.98 2.82 13.65
C MET A 98 -16.63 1.42 14.19
N PHE A 99 -15.36 0.98 14.11
CA PHE A 99 -14.92 -0.33 14.57
C PHE A 99 -14.46 -0.38 16.04
N GLY A 100 -14.70 0.70 16.80
CA GLY A 100 -14.42 0.77 18.24
C GLY A 100 -13.26 1.69 18.59
N THR A 101 -12.65 1.45 19.75
CA THR A 101 -11.50 2.21 20.26
C THR A 101 -10.25 2.00 19.39
N THR A 102 -9.27 2.89 19.52
CA THR A 102 -7.98 2.77 18.81
C THR A 102 -7.27 1.43 19.08
N ASN A 103 -7.43 0.85 20.27
CA ASN A 103 -6.86 -0.45 20.62
C ASN A 103 -7.59 -1.61 19.92
N GLU A 104 -8.92 -1.53 19.82
CA GLU A 104 -9.72 -2.54 19.11
C GLU A 104 -9.45 -2.50 17.61
N GLN A 105 -9.39 -1.30 17.03
CA GLN A 105 -8.99 -1.09 15.63
C GLN A 105 -7.59 -1.66 15.38
N ALA A 106 -6.60 -1.29 16.21
CA ALA A 106 -5.23 -1.78 16.06
C ALA A 106 -5.11 -3.30 16.23
N SER A 107 -5.88 -3.90 17.14
CA SER A 107 -5.91 -5.35 17.31
C SER A 107 -6.51 -6.07 16.10
N ARG A 108 -7.49 -5.45 15.43
CA ARG A 108 -8.19 -6.04 14.28
C ARG A 108 -7.45 -5.87 12.96
N PHE A 109 -6.87 -4.68 12.74
CA PHE A 109 -6.32 -4.29 11.44
C PHE A 109 -4.80 -4.10 11.47
N GLY A 110 -4.17 -4.14 12.65
CA GLY A 110 -2.74 -3.83 12.83
C GLY A 110 -2.43 -2.33 12.91
N PHE A 111 -3.44 -1.47 12.74
CA PHE A 111 -3.36 -0.01 12.81
C PHE A 111 -4.69 0.58 13.27
N ASN A 112 -4.70 1.86 13.65
CA ASN A 112 -5.92 2.60 13.99
C ASN A 112 -6.19 3.73 12.98
N SER A 113 -7.37 4.33 13.09
CA SER A 113 -7.86 5.38 12.20
C SER A 113 -6.94 6.61 12.15
N ASN A 114 -6.30 6.97 13.27
CA ASN A 114 -5.37 8.09 13.32
C ASN A 114 -4.11 7.78 12.52
N VAL A 115 -3.60 6.54 12.55
CA VAL A 115 -2.45 6.15 11.73
C VAL A 115 -2.75 6.28 10.25
N ILE A 116 -3.89 5.75 9.78
CA ILE A 116 -4.29 5.87 8.36
C ILE A 116 -4.46 7.32 7.94
N TYR A 117 -5.11 8.13 8.79
CA TYR A 117 -5.29 9.55 8.51
C TYR A 117 -3.95 10.27 8.40
N GLU A 118 -3.03 10.08 9.36
CA GLU A 118 -1.73 10.77 9.38
C GLU A 118 -0.85 10.44 8.17
N ILE A 119 -0.92 9.21 7.65
CA ILE A 119 -0.09 8.77 6.51
C ILE A 119 -0.69 9.12 5.14
N GLN A 120 -1.94 9.58 5.11
CA GLN A 120 -2.67 9.95 3.89
C GLN A 120 -3.01 11.43 3.79
N LYS A 121 -3.22 12.13 4.92
CA LYS A 121 -3.54 13.56 4.96
C LYS A 121 -2.50 14.38 4.20
N ASP A 122 -2.92 15.55 3.72
CA ASP A 122 -2.08 16.48 2.97
C ASP A 122 -1.51 15.87 1.68
N ASN A 123 -2.26 14.96 1.04
CA ASN A 123 -1.90 14.27 -0.21
C ASN A 123 -0.60 13.45 -0.14
N GLN A 124 -0.24 12.96 1.05
CA GLN A 124 1.04 12.26 1.24
C GLN A 124 1.09 10.88 0.57
N ASN A 125 -0.04 10.15 0.51
CA ASN A 125 -0.13 8.81 -0.09
C ASN A 125 1.02 7.86 0.28
N LYS A 126 1.35 7.77 1.57
CA LYS A 126 2.47 6.94 2.03
C LYS A 126 2.21 5.44 1.96
N ILE A 127 0.94 5.02 1.86
CA ILE A 127 0.59 3.61 1.59
C ILE A 127 0.95 3.24 0.13
N GLY A 128 1.18 4.23 -0.74
CA GLY A 128 1.56 4.01 -2.13
C GLY A 128 0.42 3.42 -2.96
N MET A 129 -0.81 3.85 -2.67
CA MET A 129 -1.97 3.49 -3.48
C MET A 129 -1.84 4.15 -4.85
N VAL A 130 -2.10 3.39 -5.89
CA VAL A 130 -2.03 3.92 -7.26
C VAL A 130 -3.41 4.39 -7.66
N THR A 131 -3.53 5.66 -8.03
CA THR A 131 -4.76 6.20 -8.62
C THR A 131 -4.73 6.03 -10.13
N LYS A 132 -5.90 6.03 -10.76
CA LYS A 132 -6.09 5.84 -12.22
C LYS A 132 -5.20 6.72 -13.13
N ASP A 133 -4.74 7.87 -12.63
CA ASP A 133 -3.94 8.82 -13.40
C ASP A 133 -2.44 8.51 -13.37
N GLN A 134 -2.01 7.57 -12.52
CA GLN A 134 -0.61 7.18 -12.39
C GLN A 134 -0.30 5.99 -13.31
N LYS A 135 0.79 6.12 -14.07
CA LYS A 135 1.28 5.04 -14.93
C LYS A 135 2.08 4.04 -14.09
N ILE A 136 1.66 2.78 -14.11
CA ILE A 136 2.48 1.64 -13.66
C ILE A 136 2.84 0.81 -14.88
N ASP A 137 4.12 0.50 -15.03
CA ASP A 137 4.57 -0.57 -15.94
C ASP A 137 5.05 -1.77 -15.10
N VAL A 138 4.16 -2.76 -14.95
CA VAL A 138 4.45 -4.02 -14.24
C VAL A 138 5.58 -4.79 -14.92
N ASN A 139 5.69 -4.72 -16.25
CA ASN A 139 6.74 -5.41 -16.99
C ASN A 139 8.10 -4.74 -16.81
N GLU A 140 8.16 -3.42 -16.65
CA GLU A 140 9.41 -2.74 -16.26
C GLU A 140 9.89 -3.17 -14.87
N PHE A 141 8.96 -3.32 -13.91
CA PHE A 141 9.30 -3.89 -12.60
C PHE A 141 9.88 -5.30 -12.70
N LEU A 142 9.23 -6.20 -13.44
CA LEU A 142 9.72 -7.57 -13.63
C LEU A 142 11.10 -7.60 -14.30
N LYS A 143 11.33 -6.76 -15.33
CA LYS A 143 12.63 -6.64 -16.00
C LYS A 143 13.74 -6.20 -15.04
N SER A 144 13.46 -5.25 -14.15
CA SER A 144 14.44 -4.78 -13.17
C SER A 144 14.88 -5.88 -12.18
N LEU A 145 14.00 -6.85 -11.93
CA LEU A 145 14.27 -8.04 -11.12
C LEU A 145 14.87 -9.21 -11.93
N GLY A 146 15.10 -9.03 -13.23
CA GLY A 146 15.55 -10.10 -14.13
C GLY A 146 14.52 -11.21 -14.34
N GLN A 147 13.22 -10.90 -14.19
CA GLN A 147 12.13 -11.86 -14.34
C GLN A 147 11.49 -11.80 -15.73
N GLU A 148 10.78 -12.86 -16.08
CA GLU A 148 9.97 -12.92 -17.30
C GLU A 148 8.80 -11.94 -17.22
N THR A 149 8.50 -11.30 -18.34
CA THR A 149 7.41 -10.31 -18.46
C THR A 149 6.10 -10.98 -18.87
N PHE A 150 4.98 -10.40 -18.45
CA PHE A 150 3.66 -10.82 -18.93
C PHE A 150 3.43 -10.36 -20.38
N SER A 151 2.78 -11.23 -21.17
CA SER A 151 2.24 -10.84 -22.47
C SER A 151 1.05 -9.88 -22.30
N ALA A 152 0.75 -9.09 -23.34
CA ALA A 152 -0.26 -8.04 -23.27
C ALA A 152 -1.67 -8.57 -22.96
N ASP A 153 -1.98 -9.84 -23.30
CA ASP A 153 -3.28 -10.47 -23.05
C ASP A 153 -3.56 -10.79 -21.57
N TYR A 154 -2.57 -10.61 -20.69
CA TYR A 154 -2.76 -10.71 -19.24
C TYR A 154 -3.33 -9.41 -18.63
N PHE A 155 -3.23 -8.29 -19.33
CA PHE A 155 -3.75 -7.00 -18.88
C PHE A 155 -5.13 -6.75 -19.51
N VAL A 156 -6.14 -6.63 -18.65
CA VAL A 156 -7.53 -6.44 -19.07
C VAL A 156 -7.92 -5.00 -18.83
N ASP A 157 -8.47 -4.35 -19.86
CA ASP A 157 -9.10 -3.04 -19.74
C ASP A 157 -10.55 -3.25 -19.25
N LEU A 158 -10.80 -2.89 -18.00
CA LEU A 158 -12.08 -3.10 -17.28
C LEU A 158 -12.83 -1.78 -17.11
#